data_AF-A0A953UKZ7-F1
#
_entry.id   AF-A0A953UKZ7-F1
#
_cell.length_a   1.000
_cell.length_b   1.000
_cell.length_c   1.000
_cell.angle_alpha   90.00
_cell.angle_beta   90.00
_cell.angle_gamma   90.00
#
_symmetry.space_group_name_H-M   'P 1'
#
loop_
_entity.id
_entity.type
_entity.pdbx_description
1 polymer ?
#
loop_
_entity_poly.entity_id
_entity_poly.type
_entity_poly.pdbx_seq_one_letter_code
_entity_poly.pdbx_strand_id
1 'polypeptide(L)'
;LSAPLTPPAPVAAGSLGLSAPLTPPAPVAARPLDLGAVARVPGAPARSDAAVETPSFHMQEHSFGGERWLWLLPVVLVLGVIAFVVYHKTAGSVGSSSVAPIALRIAGQGRNVQISWDQNAAPIQTADHAVIKIQDGPATSEIALSSDKLHSGPASYLRRSNDVGFDMTVYTQAGSEVHEYARLVVQESPASAPSSGIESPDASQLRIQRLEYEAQIKQLKEDARKQAARADQLQDVVRILQNRMSVDAGRHSSDADKQSK
;
A
#
# COMPACT_ATOMS: atom_id res chain seq x y z
N LEU A 1 -0.77 -15.47 -72.15
CA LEU A 1 -1.28 -16.02 -70.89
C LEU A 1 -0.51 -15.32 -69.76
N SER A 2 -0.75 -14.05 -69.44
CA SER A 2 -1.97 -13.45 -68.85
C SER A 2 -2.34 -14.18 -67.55
N ALA A 3 -2.37 -13.60 -66.34
CA ALA A 3 -2.43 -12.19 -65.93
C ALA A 3 -1.91 -11.96 -64.49
N PRO A 4 -1.52 -10.72 -64.12
CA PRO A 4 -1.28 -10.30 -62.74
C PRO A 4 -2.59 -9.80 -62.05
N LEU A 5 -2.73 -10.04 -60.75
CA LEU A 5 -3.84 -9.54 -59.93
C LEU A 5 -3.36 -8.47 -58.92
N THR A 6 -4.12 -7.39 -58.97
CA THR A 6 -3.97 -6.02 -58.47
C THR A 6 -4.03 -5.90 -56.94
N PRO A 7 -3.31 -4.94 -56.31
CA PRO A 7 -3.61 -4.49 -54.95
C PRO A 7 -4.77 -3.47 -54.94
N PRO A 8 -5.66 -3.48 -53.93
CA PRO A 8 -6.70 -2.48 -53.79
C PRO A 8 -6.15 -1.15 -53.23
N ALA A 9 -6.52 -0.06 -53.87
CA ALA A 9 -6.37 1.30 -53.37
C ALA A 9 -7.38 1.58 -52.24
N PRO A 10 -7.01 2.44 -51.28
CA PRO A 10 -8.00 3.26 -50.61
C PRO A 10 -7.74 4.77 -50.80
N VAL A 11 -8.67 5.37 -51.54
CA VAL A 11 -9.40 6.62 -51.28
C VAL A 11 -8.61 7.81 -50.70
N ALA A 12 -8.36 8.79 -51.57
CA ALA A 12 -8.19 10.18 -51.18
C ALA A 12 -9.56 10.88 -51.20
N ALA A 13 -9.98 11.49 -50.09
CA ALA A 13 -10.91 12.62 -50.03
C ALA A 13 -11.05 13.12 -48.58
N GLY A 14 -10.90 14.44 -48.36
CA GLY A 14 -11.38 15.06 -47.13
C GLY A 14 -10.46 16.09 -46.48
N SER A 15 -10.01 17.10 -47.22
CA SER A 15 -9.65 18.40 -46.65
C SER A 15 -10.92 19.10 -46.14
N LEU A 16 -10.88 19.61 -44.89
CA LEU A 16 -11.46 20.88 -44.38
C LEU A 16 -11.65 20.78 -42.86
N GLY A 17 -11.07 21.70 -42.09
CA GLY A 17 -11.31 21.76 -40.65
C GLY A 17 -10.31 22.61 -39.87
N LEU A 18 -10.33 23.91 -40.12
CA LEU A 18 -9.74 24.94 -39.27
C LEU A 18 -10.21 24.73 -37.81
N SER A 19 -9.27 24.60 -36.85
CA SER A 19 -9.54 24.92 -35.45
C SER A 19 -8.25 25.40 -34.80
N ALA A 20 -8.28 26.69 -34.47
CA ALA A 20 -7.21 27.45 -33.86
C ALA A 20 -6.84 26.89 -32.48
N PRO A 21 -5.56 26.99 -32.06
CA PRO A 21 -5.23 26.88 -30.65
C PRO A 21 -5.78 28.11 -29.91
N LEU A 22 -6.60 27.85 -28.88
CA LEU A 22 -7.15 28.83 -27.97
C LEU A 22 -6.03 29.69 -27.36
N THR A 23 -6.19 31.00 -27.51
CA THR A 23 -5.49 32.03 -26.74
C THR A 23 -5.79 31.84 -25.24
N PRO A 24 -4.80 31.88 -24.35
CA PRO A 24 -5.04 31.94 -22.91
C PRO A 24 -5.72 33.26 -22.54
N PRO A 25 -6.69 33.29 -21.60
CA PRO A 25 -7.27 34.53 -21.12
C PRO A 25 -6.24 35.34 -20.33
N ALA A 26 -6.06 36.59 -20.73
CA ALA A 26 -5.23 37.57 -20.03
C ALA A 26 -5.74 37.85 -18.61
N PRO A 27 -4.86 38.14 -17.64
CA PRO A 27 -5.24 38.54 -16.30
C PRO A 27 -5.97 39.89 -16.34
N VAL A 28 -7.17 39.93 -15.76
CA VAL A 28 -7.99 41.11 -15.57
C VAL A 28 -7.26 42.09 -14.66
N ALA A 29 -6.82 43.21 -15.23
CA ALA A 29 -6.32 44.36 -14.49
C ALA A 29 -7.48 44.99 -13.70
N ALA A 30 -7.37 44.98 -12.37
CA ALA A 30 -8.28 45.68 -11.48
C ALA A 30 -8.20 47.19 -11.73
N ARG A 31 -9.35 47.79 -12.09
CA ARG A 31 -9.54 49.24 -12.21
C ARG A 31 -9.56 49.88 -10.81
N PRO A 32 -8.74 50.90 -10.52
CA PRO A 32 -8.95 51.75 -9.34
C PRO A 32 -10.14 52.68 -9.59
N LEU A 33 -11.03 52.73 -8.59
CA LEU A 33 -12.17 53.64 -8.53
C LEU A 33 -11.67 55.08 -8.35
N ASP A 34 -12.00 55.90 -9.33
CA ASP A 34 -11.89 57.36 -9.30
C ASP A 34 -13.07 57.91 -8.49
N LEU A 35 -12.78 58.44 -7.30
CA LEU A 35 -13.75 59.14 -6.46
C LEU A 35 -13.38 60.62 -6.47
N GLY A 36 -14.15 61.34 -7.29
CA GLY A 36 -14.00 62.74 -7.58
C GLY A 36 -13.98 63.64 -6.35
N ALA A 37 -13.20 64.70 -6.53
CA ALA A 37 -13.12 65.88 -5.69
C ALA A 37 -14.47 66.58 -5.52
N VAL A 38 -14.78 66.99 -4.28
CA VAL A 38 -15.73 68.09 -4.01
C VAL A 38 -15.24 68.98 -2.88
N ALA A 39 -15.11 70.26 -3.23
CA ALA A 39 -15.26 71.50 -2.47
C ALA A 39 -14.32 71.86 -1.29
N ARG A 40 -13.58 72.93 -1.56
CA ARG A 40 -12.88 73.83 -0.63
C ARG A 40 -13.87 74.83 -0.01
N VAL A 41 -13.80 75.06 1.31
CA VAL A 41 -14.33 76.27 1.97
C VAL A 41 -13.28 76.78 2.97
N PRO A 42 -12.75 78.01 2.83
CA PRO A 42 -11.86 78.63 3.82
C PRO A 42 -12.63 79.61 4.72
N GLY A 43 -12.38 79.53 6.02
CA GLY A 43 -12.90 80.49 7.01
C GLY A 43 -12.52 80.12 8.44
N ALA A 44 -11.33 80.55 8.89
CA ALA A 44 -10.98 80.71 10.31
C ALA A 44 -11.53 82.08 10.79
N PRO A 45 -11.68 82.40 12.12
CA PRO A 45 -10.84 81.96 13.24
C PRO A 45 -11.52 81.81 14.63
N ALA A 46 -10.67 81.63 15.66
CA ALA A 46 -10.86 81.72 17.13
C ALA A 46 -11.27 80.41 17.84
N ARG A 47 -10.36 79.65 18.46
CA ARG A 47 -9.59 79.87 19.72
C ARG A 47 -10.47 79.76 20.98
N SER A 48 -10.31 78.63 21.69
CA SER A 48 -9.98 78.54 23.13
C SER A 48 -10.68 77.38 23.85
N ASP A 49 -9.82 76.51 24.41
CA ASP A 49 -9.94 75.85 25.71
C ASP A 49 -10.99 74.75 25.92
N ALA A 50 -10.57 73.50 25.71
CA ALA A 50 -10.96 72.39 26.59
C ALA A 50 -9.93 71.24 26.49
N ALA A 51 -9.16 71.09 27.56
CA ALA A 51 -8.38 69.93 28.01
C ALA A 51 -8.25 68.74 27.04
N VAL A 52 -7.08 68.63 26.39
CA VAL A 52 -6.61 67.36 25.83
C VAL A 52 -5.93 66.59 26.96
N GLU A 53 -6.66 65.66 27.57
CA GLU A 53 -6.04 64.57 28.34
C GLU A 53 -5.10 63.82 27.39
N THR A 54 -3.80 63.93 27.64
CA THR A 54 -2.80 63.10 26.96
C THR A 54 -3.02 61.65 27.38
N PRO A 55 -3.38 60.72 26.48
CA PRO A 55 -3.32 59.30 26.81
C PRO A 55 -1.85 58.96 27.07
N SER A 56 -1.53 58.68 28.34
CA SER A 56 -0.27 58.09 28.72
C SER A 56 -0.23 56.67 28.17
N PHE A 57 0.44 56.50 27.03
CA PHE A 57 0.87 55.19 26.57
C PHE A 57 1.91 54.69 27.57
N HIS A 58 1.45 53.89 28.54
CA HIS A 58 2.32 53.07 29.36
C HIS A 58 3.08 52.12 28.42
N MET A 59 4.30 52.50 28.09
CA MET A 59 5.28 51.62 27.49
C MET A 59 5.60 50.57 28.55
N GLN A 60 4.90 49.44 28.46
CA GLN A 60 5.12 48.29 29.32
C GLN A 60 6.45 47.67 28.87
N GLU A 61 7.55 48.14 29.46
CA GLU A 61 8.85 47.49 29.36
C GLU A 61 8.70 46.08 29.97
N HIS A 62 8.39 45.11 29.13
CA HIS A 62 8.59 43.71 29.48
C HIS A 62 10.09 43.47 29.58
N SER A 63 10.59 43.64 30.79
CA SER A 63 11.86 43.09 31.26
C SER A 63 11.92 41.61 30.88
N PHE A 64 12.71 41.28 29.87
CA PHE A 64 13.10 39.91 29.55
C PHE A 64 14.15 39.47 30.58
N GLY A 65 13.68 39.18 31.79
CA GLY A 65 14.47 38.62 32.87
C GLY A 65 15.06 37.27 32.47
N GLY A 66 16.39 37.17 32.61
CA GLY A 66 17.17 35.96 32.39
C GLY A 66 16.74 34.78 33.26
N GLU A 67 17.21 33.59 32.87
CA GLU A 67 17.04 32.28 33.53
C GLU A 67 15.74 31.49 33.30
N ARG A 68 14.68 32.07 32.72
CA ARG A 68 13.48 31.27 32.31
C ARG A 68 13.43 30.88 30.83
N TRP A 69 14.26 31.50 29.98
CA TRP A 69 14.28 31.19 28.54
C TRP A 69 14.80 29.78 28.24
N LEU A 70 15.68 29.23 29.09
CA LEU A 70 16.22 27.88 28.93
C LEU A 70 15.18 26.77 29.17
N TRP A 71 14.06 27.04 29.86
CA TRP A 71 12.98 26.07 30.02
C TRP A 71 12.06 25.96 28.80
N LEU A 72 12.14 26.90 27.85
CA LEU A 72 11.39 26.80 26.59
C LEU A 72 12.09 25.90 25.56
N LEU A 73 13.41 25.70 25.68
CA LEU A 73 14.16 24.80 24.80
C LEU A 73 13.61 23.36 24.77
N PRO A 74 13.35 22.67 25.89
CA PRO A 74 12.78 21.33 25.84
C PRO A 74 11.36 21.32 25.26
N VAL A 75 10.55 22.36 25.52
CA VAL A 75 9.18 22.45 24.99
C VAL A 75 9.20 22.63 23.47
N VAL A 76 10.03 23.54 22.95
CA VAL A 76 10.18 23.76 21.51
C VAL A 76 10.82 22.54 20.83
N LEU A 77 11.76 21.86 21.49
CA LEU A 77 12.35 20.63 20.98
C LEU A 77 11.31 19.50 20.89
N VAL A 78 10.51 19.30 21.94
CA VAL A 78 9.43 18.30 21.93
C VAL A 78 8.38 18.64 20.89
N LEU A 79 7.99 19.92 20.78
CA LEU A 79 7.05 20.37 19.75
C LEU A 79 7.63 20.18 18.34
N GLY A 80 8.92 20.45 18.16
CA GLY A 80 9.65 20.24 16.92
C GLY A 80 9.77 18.77 16.54
N VAL A 81 10.01 17.88 17.51
CA VAL A 81 10.04 16.42 17.29
C VAL A 81 8.64 15.91 16.96
N ILE A 82 7.60 16.38 17.66
CA ILE A 82 6.21 16.03 17.35
C ILE A 82 5.85 16.52 15.94
N ALA A 83 6.19 17.78 15.60
CA ALA A 83 5.94 18.34 14.28
C ALA A 83 6.73 17.58 13.20
N PHE A 84 7.98 17.21 13.47
CA PHE A 84 8.82 16.44 12.54
C PHE A 84 8.29 15.02 12.34
N VAL A 85 7.85 14.34 13.41
CA VAL A 85 7.22 13.02 13.34
C VAL A 85 5.89 13.12 12.60
N VAL A 86 5.07 14.14 12.88
CA VAL A 86 3.81 14.38 12.15
C VAL A 86 4.12 14.65 10.68
N TYR A 87 5.08 15.52 10.36
CA TYR A 87 5.44 15.88 8.99
C TYR A 87 5.98 14.67 8.20
N HIS A 88 6.84 13.84 8.80
CA HIS A 88 7.31 12.61 8.15
C HIS A 88 6.23 11.54 8.01
N LYS A 89 5.25 11.51 8.93
CA LYS A 89 4.15 10.54 8.89
C LYS A 89 3.00 11.00 8.00
N THR A 90 2.83 12.30 7.77
CA THR A 90 1.82 12.87 6.87
C THR A 90 2.35 13.12 5.46
N ALA A 91 3.66 13.36 5.27
CA ALA A 91 4.27 13.48 3.95
C ALA A 91 4.24 12.17 3.13
N GLY A 92 3.93 11.03 3.76
CA GLY A 92 3.69 9.76 3.07
C GLY A 92 2.23 9.29 3.04
N SER A 93 1.27 10.08 3.54
CA SER A 93 -0.13 9.61 3.70
C SER A 93 -1.20 10.69 3.57
N VAL A 94 -0.99 11.70 2.72
CA VAL A 94 -2.10 12.55 2.26
C VAL A 94 -2.96 11.73 1.30
N GLY A 95 -3.93 10.97 1.83
CA GLY A 95 -4.91 10.23 1.02
C GLY A 95 -5.36 8.87 1.55
N SER A 96 -4.90 8.37 2.71
CA SER A 96 -5.38 7.08 3.23
C SER A 96 -6.69 7.23 4.02
N SER A 97 -7.75 7.61 3.33
CA SER A 97 -9.10 7.26 3.77
C SER A 97 -9.14 5.75 3.97
N SER A 98 -9.66 5.28 5.10
CA SER A 98 -9.87 3.87 5.42
C SER A 98 -10.93 3.26 4.50
N VAL A 99 -10.64 3.22 3.20
CA VAL A 99 -11.45 2.58 2.17
C VAL A 99 -10.96 1.15 2.03
N ALA A 100 -11.90 0.23 1.86
CA ALA A 100 -11.59 -1.19 1.66
C ALA A 100 -10.50 -1.35 0.58
N PRO A 101 -9.51 -2.23 0.78
CA PRO A 101 -8.41 -2.41 -0.16
C PRO A 101 -8.94 -2.88 -1.51
N ILE A 102 -8.28 -2.47 -2.59
CA ILE A 102 -8.59 -2.91 -3.96
C ILE A 102 -7.99 -4.30 -4.23
N ALA A 103 -7.11 -4.77 -3.34
CA ALA A 103 -6.44 -6.06 -3.37
C ALA A 103 -5.67 -6.25 -4.68
N LEU A 104 -4.77 -5.30 -4.95
CA LEU A 104 -3.91 -5.28 -6.12
C LEU A 104 -2.89 -6.43 -6.02
N ARG A 105 -2.88 -7.29 -7.03
CA ARG A 105 -2.04 -8.48 -7.13
C ARG A 105 -1.29 -8.49 -8.43
N ILE A 106 0.02 -8.70 -8.33
CA ILE A 106 0.91 -8.79 -9.49
C ILE A 106 1.42 -10.22 -9.58
N ALA A 107 1.21 -10.85 -10.72
CA ALA A 107 1.80 -12.15 -11.05
C ALA A 107 2.57 -12.02 -12.36
N GLY A 108 3.82 -12.47 -12.41
CA GLY A 108 4.64 -12.35 -13.60
C GLY A 108 5.36 -13.64 -13.93
N GLN A 109 5.41 -14.00 -15.22
CA GLN A 109 6.30 -15.03 -15.75
C GLN A 109 7.18 -14.42 -16.85
N GLY A 110 8.50 -14.44 -16.65
CA GLY A 110 9.43 -13.80 -17.57
C GLY A 110 9.15 -12.31 -17.70
N ARG A 111 8.87 -11.83 -18.91
CA ARG A 111 8.60 -10.41 -19.21
C ARG A 111 7.12 -10.04 -19.21
N ASN A 112 6.21 -11.01 -19.15
CA ASN A 112 4.78 -10.72 -19.09
C ASN A 112 4.34 -10.63 -17.62
N VAL A 113 3.73 -9.50 -17.28
CA VAL A 113 3.22 -9.20 -15.95
C VAL A 113 1.71 -9.06 -16.04
N GLN A 114 1.01 -9.86 -15.26
CA GLN A 114 -0.43 -9.78 -15.09
C GLN A 114 -0.74 -8.99 -13.82
N ILE A 115 -1.45 -7.88 -14.01
CA ILE A 115 -1.95 -7.01 -12.95
C ILE A 115 -3.40 -7.41 -12.73
N SER A 116 -3.75 -7.82 -11.52
CA SER A 116 -5.09 -8.27 -11.15
C SER A 116 -5.54 -7.52 -9.90
N TRP A 117 -6.85 -7.32 -9.78
CA TRP A 117 -7.50 -6.67 -8.64
C TRP A 117 -8.81 -7.40 -8.34
N ASP A 118 -9.37 -7.16 -7.16
CA ASP A 118 -10.67 -7.72 -6.82
C ASP A 118 -11.80 -6.88 -7.45
N GLN A 119 -12.48 -7.46 -8.44
CA GLN A 119 -13.65 -6.85 -9.09
C GLN A 119 -14.83 -6.64 -8.13
N ASN A 120 -14.88 -7.40 -7.03
CA ASN A 120 -15.93 -7.29 -6.03
C ASN A 120 -15.58 -6.30 -4.93
N ALA A 121 -14.40 -5.69 -4.97
CA ALA A 121 -14.05 -4.63 -4.03
C ALA A 121 -15.04 -3.47 -4.18
N ALA A 122 -15.59 -3.00 -3.06
CA ALA A 122 -16.48 -1.84 -3.01
C ALA A 122 -15.99 -0.61 -3.81
N PRO A 123 -14.69 -0.22 -3.76
CA PRO A 123 -14.21 0.88 -4.57
C PRO A 123 -14.19 0.61 -6.08
N ILE A 124 -14.10 -0.65 -6.53
CA ILE A 124 -14.15 -1.00 -7.95
C ILE A 124 -15.58 -0.99 -8.49
N GLN A 125 -16.54 -1.50 -7.71
CA GLN A 125 -17.96 -1.52 -8.06
C GLN A 125 -18.55 -0.11 -8.24
N THR A 126 -18.02 0.86 -7.50
CA THR A 126 -18.44 2.27 -7.55
C THR A 126 -17.47 3.15 -8.34
N ALA A 127 -16.49 2.54 -9.02
CA ALA A 127 -15.49 3.25 -9.80
C ALA A 127 -16.06 3.83 -11.09
N ASP A 128 -15.75 5.09 -11.35
CA ASP A 128 -15.96 5.72 -12.64
C ASP A 128 -14.80 5.39 -13.60
N HIS A 129 -13.57 5.55 -13.11
CA HIS A 129 -12.35 5.22 -13.81
C HIS A 129 -11.20 4.96 -12.83
N ALA A 130 -10.09 4.42 -13.35
CA ALA A 130 -8.85 4.29 -12.61
C ALA A 130 -7.66 4.67 -13.48
N VAL A 131 -6.57 5.03 -12.83
CA VAL A 131 -5.29 5.30 -13.47
C VAL A 131 -4.25 4.37 -12.84
N ILE A 132 -3.58 3.59 -13.68
CA ILE A 132 -2.42 2.80 -13.27
C ILE A 132 -1.16 3.49 -13.77
N LYS A 133 -0.35 3.98 -12.84
CA LYS A 133 0.99 4.50 -13.10
C LYS A 133 2.01 3.39 -12.90
N ILE A 134 2.77 3.12 -13.95
CA ILE A 134 3.77 2.06 -14.02
C ILE A 134 5.15 2.71 -14.09
N GLN A 135 6.00 2.39 -13.13
CA GLN A 135 7.38 2.86 -13.03
C GLN A 135 8.29 1.67 -13.36
N ASP A 136 8.78 1.61 -14.59
CA ASP A 136 9.61 0.52 -15.12
C ASP A 136 11.04 1.04 -15.33
N GLY A 137 11.86 0.94 -14.27
CA GLY A 137 13.19 1.57 -14.23
C GLY A 137 13.11 3.09 -14.45
N PRO A 138 13.77 3.66 -15.48
CA PRO A 138 13.70 5.09 -15.78
C PRO A 138 12.43 5.51 -16.53
N ALA A 139 11.63 4.56 -17.03
CA ALA A 139 10.43 4.85 -17.80
C ALA A 139 9.21 4.91 -16.89
N THR A 140 8.38 5.94 -17.05
CA THR A 140 7.04 6.01 -16.43
C THR A 140 5.99 5.92 -17.53
N SER A 141 4.97 5.08 -17.35
CA SER A 141 3.82 4.99 -18.24
C SER A 141 2.53 4.99 -17.44
N GLU A 142 1.50 5.64 -17.97
CA GLU A 142 0.19 5.71 -17.33
C GLU A 142 -0.85 5.02 -18.22
N ILE A 143 -1.71 4.23 -17.61
CA ILE A 143 -2.80 3.52 -18.27
C ILE A 143 -4.10 3.95 -17.60
N ALA A 144 -4.92 4.69 -18.35
CA ALA A 144 -6.28 4.99 -17.93
C ALA A 144 -7.18 3.77 -18.20
N LEU A 145 -7.91 3.34 -17.18
CA LEU A 145 -8.90 2.27 -17.23
C LEU A 145 -10.29 2.88 -17.03
N SER A 146 -11.19 2.65 -17.97
CA SER A 146 -12.61 2.98 -17.78
C SER A 146 -13.27 1.99 -16.80
N SER A 147 -14.45 2.36 -16.28
CA SER A 147 -15.26 1.45 -15.45
C SER A 147 -15.43 0.07 -16.10
N ASP A 148 -15.74 -0.02 -17.40
CA ASP A 148 -15.87 -1.30 -18.10
C ASP A 148 -14.59 -2.15 -18.04
N LYS A 149 -13.42 -1.50 -18.13
CA LYS A 149 -12.13 -2.19 -18.06
C LYS A 149 -11.83 -2.68 -16.65
N LEU A 150 -12.17 -1.90 -15.63
CA LEU A 150 -12.04 -2.32 -14.24
C LEU A 150 -12.90 -3.57 -13.94
N HIS A 151 -14.10 -3.63 -14.50
CA HIS A 151 -14.98 -4.79 -14.38
C HIS A 151 -14.55 -5.97 -15.27
N SER A 152 -13.88 -5.71 -16.40
CA SER A 152 -13.39 -6.78 -17.30
C SER A 152 -12.26 -7.62 -16.69
N GLY A 153 -11.57 -7.09 -15.67
CA GLY A 153 -10.55 -7.82 -14.92
C GLY A 153 -9.12 -7.57 -15.38
N PRO A 154 -8.22 -8.55 -15.19
CA PRO A 154 -6.79 -8.31 -15.11
C PRO A 154 -6.20 -7.70 -16.39
N ALA A 155 -5.29 -6.75 -16.20
CA ALA A 155 -4.51 -6.14 -17.26
C ALA A 155 -3.18 -6.87 -17.47
N SER A 156 -2.71 -6.96 -18.72
CA SER A 156 -1.40 -7.50 -19.05
C SER A 156 -0.42 -6.39 -19.43
N TYR A 157 0.80 -6.45 -18.91
CA TYR A 157 1.86 -5.49 -19.16
C TYR A 157 3.17 -6.20 -19.48
N LEU A 158 3.88 -5.71 -20.49
CA LEU A 158 5.19 -6.23 -20.87
C LEU A 158 6.29 -5.37 -20.23
N ARG A 159 6.97 -5.93 -19.22
CA ARG A 159 8.06 -5.24 -18.54
C ARG A 159 9.33 -5.17 -19.38
N ARG A 160 10.06 -4.09 -19.19
CA ARG A 160 11.36 -3.81 -19.79
C ARG A 160 12.49 -3.96 -18.78
N SER A 161 12.25 -3.67 -17.50
CA SER A 161 13.24 -3.83 -16.44
C SER A 161 12.88 -4.93 -15.44
N ASN A 162 13.81 -5.13 -14.52
CA ASN A 162 13.70 -6.07 -13.40
C ASN A 162 13.02 -5.49 -12.17
N ASP A 163 12.69 -4.20 -12.19
CA ASP A 163 12.11 -3.51 -11.06
C ASP A 163 10.99 -2.61 -11.55
N VAL A 164 9.75 -3.05 -11.31
CA VAL A 164 8.56 -2.38 -11.79
C VAL A 164 7.64 -2.05 -10.63
N GLY A 165 7.40 -0.77 -10.42
CA GLY A 165 6.37 -0.27 -9.51
C GLY A 165 5.04 -0.08 -10.23
N PHE A 166 3.95 -0.52 -9.62
CA PHE A 166 2.59 -0.31 -10.09
C PHE A 166 1.83 0.45 -9.01
N ASP A 167 1.27 1.57 -9.41
CA ASP A 167 0.58 2.50 -8.55
C ASP A 167 -0.80 2.70 -9.18
N MET A 168 -1.86 2.32 -8.44
CA MET A 168 -3.22 2.34 -8.96
C MET A 168 -4.07 3.29 -8.13
N THR A 169 -4.64 4.29 -8.80
CA THR A 169 -5.61 5.22 -8.24
C THR A 169 -6.97 4.95 -8.84
N VAL A 170 -7.95 4.62 -8.00
CA VAL A 170 -9.35 4.40 -8.41
C VAL A 170 -10.17 5.60 -7.98
N TYR A 171 -10.88 6.20 -8.94
CA TYR A 171 -11.79 7.32 -8.71
C TYR A 171 -13.23 6.80 -8.67
N THR A 172 -13.88 6.95 -7.52
CA THR A 172 -15.28 6.56 -7.33
C THR A 172 -16.23 7.67 -7.77
N GLN A 173 -17.46 7.30 -8.11
CA GLN A 173 -18.52 8.27 -8.45
C GLN A 173 -18.84 9.25 -7.32
N ALA A 174 -18.57 8.86 -6.07
CA ALA A 174 -18.73 9.73 -4.90
C ALA A 174 -17.58 10.75 -4.73
N GLY A 175 -16.62 10.78 -5.67
CA GLY A 175 -15.45 11.65 -5.61
C GLY A 175 -14.38 11.19 -4.61
N SER A 176 -14.53 10.01 -4.02
CA SER A 176 -13.48 9.40 -3.20
C SER A 176 -12.44 8.73 -4.09
N GLU A 177 -11.16 8.91 -3.76
CA GLU A 177 -10.05 8.23 -4.42
C GLU A 177 -9.47 7.15 -3.50
N VAL A 178 -9.09 6.02 -4.09
CA VAL A 178 -8.43 4.92 -3.39
C VAL A 178 -7.14 4.59 -4.10
N HIS A 179 -6.06 4.51 -3.34
CA HIS A 179 -4.71 4.34 -3.85
C HIS A 179 -4.11 3.04 -3.34
N GLU A 180 -3.56 2.23 -4.24
CA GLU A 180 -2.85 1.00 -3.89
C GLU A 180 -1.58 0.85 -4.72
N TYR A 181 -0.49 0.45 -4.06
CA TYR A 181 0.83 0.30 -4.67
C TYR A 181 1.33 -1.13 -4.52
N ALA A 182 1.91 -1.66 -5.59
CA ALA A 182 2.57 -2.96 -5.58
C ALA A 182 3.84 -2.93 -6.46
N ARG A 183 4.90 -3.62 -6.04
CA ARG A 183 6.20 -3.62 -6.72
C ARG A 183 6.64 -5.04 -7.06
N LEU A 184 7.11 -5.21 -8.28
CA LEU A 184 7.69 -6.45 -8.78
C LEU A 184 9.19 -6.28 -8.95
N VAL A 185 9.97 -7.02 -8.15
CA VAL A 185 11.42 -7.13 -8.30
C VAL A 185 11.75 -8.55 -8.76
N VAL A 186 12.27 -8.70 -9.98
CA VAL A 186 12.71 -9.99 -10.49
C VAL A 186 14.23 -10.05 -10.43
N GLN A 187 14.75 -10.96 -9.61
CA GLN A 187 16.15 -11.36 -9.75
C GLN A 187 16.29 -12.19 -11.03
N GLU A 188 17.03 -11.66 -12.00
CA GLU A 188 17.61 -12.47 -13.06
C GLU A 188 18.52 -13.50 -12.39
N SER A 189 17.99 -14.70 -12.17
CA SER A 189 18.81 -15.83 -11.79
C SER A 189 19.80 -16.06 -12.95
N PRO A 190 21.13 -16.13 -12.72
CA PRO A 190 22.12 -16.35 -13.76
C PRO A 190 22.02 -17.79 -14.28
N ALA A 191 20.99 -18.07 -15.09
CA ALA A 191 20.76 -19.37 -15.71
C ALA A 191 21.03 -19.26 -17.22
N SER A 192 22.30 -19.04 -17.58
CA SER A 192 22.96 -19.50 -18.83
C SER A 192 24.41 -19.02 -18.93
N ALA A 193 25.18 -19.13 -17.84
CA ALA A 193 26.61 -19.38 -18.01
C ALA A 193 26.79 -20.90 -17.97
N PRO A 194 27.52 -21.54 -18.89
CA PRO A 194 27.94 -22.92 -18.67
C PRO A 194 28.63 -22.95 -17.31
N SER A 195 28.14 -23.81 -16.40
CA SER A 195 28.69 -23.99 -15.06
C SER A 195 30.19 -24.28 -15.13
N SER A 196 30.98 -23.22 -15.14
CA SER A 196 32.40 -23.26 -14.81
C SER A 196 32.47 -22.99 -13.31
N GLY A 197 32.20 -24.03 -12.53
CA GLY A 197 32.75 -24.25 -11.17
C GLY A 197 32.60 -23.20 -10.06
N ILE A 198 31.92 -22.06 -10.26
CA ILE A 198 31.72 -21.08 -9.19
C ILE A 198 30.25 -21.14 -8.76
N GLU A 199 29.98 -22.09 -7.88
CA GLU A 199 28.74 -22.20 -7.13
C GLU A 199 28.58 -20.93 -6.29
N SER A 200 27.51 -20.16 -6.50
CA SER A 200 27.23 -18.98 -5.65
C SER A 200 27.21 -19.44 -4.18
N PRO A 201 27.90 -18.75 -3.27
CA PRO A 201 27.96 -19.13 -1.86
C PRO A 201 26.57 -19.23 -1.21
N ASP A 202 25.57 -18.51 -1.73
CA ASP A 202 24.19 -18.61 -1.25
C ASP A 202 23.50 -19.91 -1.71
N ALA A 203 23.82 -20.38 -2.93
CA ALA A 203 23.24 -21.61 -3.46
C ALA A 203 23.79 -22.86 -2.75
N SER A 204 25.08 -22.85 -2.37
CA SER A 204 25.67 -23.92 -1.57
C SER A 204 25.13 -23.92 -0.14
N GLN A 205 24.95 -22.74 0.48
CA GLN A 205 24.31 -22.61 1.79
C GLN A 205 22.88 -23.17 1.82
N LEU A 206 22.06 -22.83 0.82
CA LEU A 206 20.68 -23.36 0.72
C LEU A 206 20.65 -24.89 0.58
N ARG A 207 21.62 -25.48 -0.13
CA ARG A 207 21.75 -26.94 -0.25
C ARG A 207 22.11 -27.58 1.09
N ILE A 208 23.07 -27.01 1.80
CA ILE A 208 23.46 -27.48 3.15
C ILE A 208 22.27 -27.38 4.10
N GLN A 209 21.56 -26.26 4.08
CA GLN A 209 20.39 -26.02 4.92
C GLN A 209 19.25 -26.99 4.61
N ARG A 210 18.98 -27.27 3.33
CA ARG A 210 17.98 -28.29 2.92
C ARG A 210 18.35 -29.67 3.44
N LEU A 211 19.61 -30.10 3.29
CA LEU A 211 20.08 -31.39 3.78
C LEU A 211 19.93 -31.52 5.31
N GLU A 212 20.19 -30.43 6.03
CA GLU A 212 20.02 -30.39 7.48
C GLU A 212 18.55 -30.52 7.88
N TYR A 213 17.65 -29.78 7.22
CA TYR A 213 16.21 -29.91 7.49
C TYR A 213 15.67 -31.31 7.16
N GLU A 214 16.14 -31.91 6.07
CA GLU A 214 15.77 -33.29 5.73
C GLU A 214 16.22 -34.28 6.81
N ALA A 215 17.42 -34.08 7.37
CA ALA A 215 17.91 -34.88 8.50
C ALA A 215 17.04 -34.69 9.76
N GLN A 216 16.65 -33.44 10.07
CA GLN A 216 15.76 -33.13 11.19
C GLN A 216 14.39 -33.80 11.04
N ILE A 217 13.79 -33.75 9.84
CA ILE A 217 12.51 -34.40 9.56
C ILE A 217 12.63 -35.92 9.75
N LYS A 218 13.73 -36.52 9.27
CA LYS A 218 13.97 -37.95 9.42
C LYS A 218 14.08 -38.35 10.89
N GLN A 219 14.81 -37.57 11.69
CA GLN A 219 14.96 -37.80 13.12
C GLN A 219 13.62 -37.67 13.86
N LEU A 220 12.88 -36.59 13.62
CA LEU A 220 11.55 -36.40 14.22
C LEU A 220 10.60 -37.56 13.91
N LYS A 221 10.63 -38.06 12.67
CA LYS A 221 9.81 -39.20 12.26
C LYS A 221 10.21 -40.49 12.96
N GLU A 222 11.50 -40.69 13.21
CA GLU A 222 11.99 -41.84 13.96
C GLU A 222 11.57 -41.76 15.44
N ASP A 223 11.65 -40.59 16.04
CA ASP A 223 11.23 -40.38 17.43
C ASP A 223 9.72 -40.53 17.59
N ALA A 224 8.92 -40.01 16.64
CA ALA A 224 7.48 -40.24 16.60
C ALA A 224 7.15 -41.74 16.52
N ARG A 225 7.90 -42.52 15.72
CA ARG A 225 7.74 -43.98 15.68
C ARG A 225 8.08 -44.65 17.02
N LYS A 226 9.14 -44.22 17.70
CA LYS A 226 9.52 -44.75 19.02
C LYS A 226 8.45 -44.43 20.06
N GLN A 227 7.90 -43.21 20.04
CA GLN A 227 6.82 -42.82 20.93
C GLN A 227 5.54 -43.63 20.67
N ALA A 228 5.18 -43.83 19.40
CA ALA A 228 4.04 -44.68 19.03
C ALA A 228 4.21 -46.12 19.55
N ALA A 229 5.38 -46.72 19.36
CA ALA A 229 5.66 -48.06 19.87
C ALA A 229 5.56 -48.15 21.41
N ARG A 230 5.98 -47.11 22.14
CA ARG A 230 5.82 -47.05 23.60
C ARG A 230 4.36 -46.94 24.02
N ALA A 231 3.56 -46.18 23.27
CA ALA A 231 2.12 -46.06 23.54
C ALA A 231 1.42 -47.42 23.36
N ASP A 232 1.76 -48.18 22.31
CA ASP A 232 1.23 -49.52 22.08
C ASP A 232 1.60 -50.49 23.21
N GLN A 233 2.84 -50.43 23.72
CA GLN A 233 3.27 -51.22 24.87
C GLN A 233 2.45 -50.91 26.12
N LEU A 234 2.17 -49.63 26.38
CA LEU A 234 1.32 -49.24 27.52
C LEU A 234 -0.11 -49.76 27.35
N GLN A 235 -0.67 -49.70 26.15
CA GLN A 235 -2.00 -50.25 25.87
C GLN A 235 -2.05 -51.76 26.08
N ASP A 236 -1.01 -52.49 25.67
CA ASP A 236 -0.95 -53.95 25.86
C ASP A 236 -0.84 -54.31 27.35
N VAL A 237 -0.03 -53.58 28.11
CA VAL A 237 0.05 -53.72 29.57
C VAL A 237 -1.31 -53.46 30.22
N VAL A 238 -2.02 -52.39 29.82
CA VAL A 238 -3.37 -52.08 30.31
C VAL A 238 -4.35 -53.21 29.96
N ARG A 239 -4.28 -53.77 28.75
CA ARG A 239 -5.13 -54.88 28.32
C ARG A 239 -4.92 -56.13 29.14
N ILE A 240 -3.67 -56.51 29.43
CA ILE A 240 -3.34 -57.67 30.27
C ILE A 240 -3.92 -57.50 31.68
N LEU A 241 -3.77 -56.30 32.27
CA LEU A 241 -4.33 -56.00 33.59
C LEU A 241 -5.85 -56.08 33.59
N GLN A 242 -6.52 -55.55 32.56
CA GLN A 242 -7.97 -55.57 32.45
C GLN A 242 -8.51 -57.00 32.30
N ASN A 243 -7.85 -57.82 31.46
CA ASN A 243 -8.26 -59.21 31.26
C ASN A 243 -8.15 -60.02 32.57
N ARG A 244 -7.11 -59.77 33.38
CA ARG A 244 -6.96 -60.39 34.70
C ARG A 244 -8.07 -59.96 35.67
N MET A 245 -8.39 -58.67 35.73
CA MET A 245 -9.48 -58.17 36.58
C MET A 245 -10.84 -58.78 36.21
N SER A 246 -11.14 -58.92 34.91
CA SER A 246 -12.38 -59.55 34.45
C SER A 246 -12.46 -61.04 34.82
N VAL A 247 -11.34 -61.77 34.75
CA VAL A 247 -11.27 -63.18 35.14
C VAL A 247 -11.48 -63.36 36.65
N ASP A 248 -10.85 -62.51 37.48
CA ASP A 248 -11.00 -62.59 38.93
C ASP A 248 -12.42 -62.19 39.36
N ALA A 249 -13.03 -61.16 38.75
CA ALA A 249 -14.44 -60.80 38.98
C ALA A 249 -15.41 -61.93 38.61
N GLY A 250 -15.15 -62.64 37.50
CA GLY A 250 -15.95 -63.79 37.07
C GLY A 250 -15.89 -64.98 38.05
N ARG A 251 -14.72 -65.26 38.63
CA ARG A 251 -14.57 -66.33 39.64
C ARG A 251 -15.43 -66.08 40.87
N HIS A 252 -15.41 -64.86 41.40
CA HIS A 252 -16.23 -64.51 42.57
C HIS A 252 -17.74 -64.63 42.31
N SER A 253 -18.21 -64.36 41.09
CA SER A 253 -19.62 -64.55 40.73
C SER A 253 -20.03 -66.03 40.64
N SER A 254 -19.13 -66.92 40.19
CA SER A 254 -19.42 -68.35 40.07
C SER A 254 -19.41 -69.09 41.41
N ASP A 255 -18.65 -68.61 42.40
CA ASP A 255 -18.64 -69.20 43.74
C ASP A 255 -19.89 -68.78 44.54
N ALA A 256 -20.43 -67.57 44.31
CA ALA A 256 -21.66 -67.09 44.95
C ALA A 256 -22.92 -67.86 44.50
N ASP A 257 -22.99 -68.27 43.23
CA ASP A 257 -24.14 -68.99 42.67
C ASP A 257 -24.21 -70.46 43.15
N LYS A 258 -23.07 -71.09 43.44
CA LYS A 258 -23.02 -72.45 43.99
C LYS A 258 -23.43 -72.54 45.46
N GLN A 259 -23.43 -71.43 46.19
CA GLN A 259 -23.82 -71.39 47.60
C GLN A 259 -25.34 -71.19 47.83
N SER A 260 -26.11 -70.94 46.76
CA SER A 260 -27.57 -70.68 46.84
C SER A 260 -28.44 -71.86 46.42
N LYS A 261 -27.89 -73.07 46.33
CA LYS A 261 -28.62 -74.29 45.92
C LYS A 261 -28.44 -75.40 46.94
#